data_AF-A0A1M3KQG6-F1
#
_entry.id   AF-A0A1M3KQG6-F1
#
_cell.length_a   1.000
_cell.length_b   1.000
_cell.length_c   1.000
_cell.angle_alpha   90.00
_cell.angle_beta   90.00
_cell.angle_gamma   90.00
#
_symmetry.space_group_name_H-M   'P 1'
#
loop_
_entity.id
_entity.type
_entity.pdbx_description
1 polymer ?
#
loop_
_entity_poly.entity_id
_entity_poly.type
_entity_poly.pdbx_seq_one_letter_code
_entity_poly.pdbx_strand_id
1 'polypeptide(L)'
;MRRIALALSLLTLVSPAFAQGVTVSPAEGNWGCTALIDNTKAGLLTVFAGSYGYASANFGSSASGTGNAEMGSDGVRFLDGNLASVGIGYGLVTFAAEGGDVLTLYNPEKAVLVCKPR
;
A
#
# COMPACT_ATOMS: atom_id res chain seq x y z
N MET A 1 -29.74 44.41 13.96
CA MET A 1 -29.08 44.06 12.66
C MET A 1 -27.58 43.76 12.79
N ARG A 2 -26.80 44.50 13.59
CA ARG A 2 -25.34 44.28 13.78
C ARG A 2 -24.94 42.93 14.43
N ARG A 3 -25.83 42.31 15.21
CA ARG A 3 -25.58 41.03 15.91
C ARG A 3 -25.82 39.79 15.05
N ILE A 4 -26.58 39.92 13.95
CA ILE A 4 -26.90 38.80 13.05
C ILE A 4 -25.76 38.62 12.02
N ALA A 5 -25.07 39.71 11.66
CA ALA A 5 -23.91 39.66 10.77
C ALA A 5 -22.71 38.89 11.35
N LEU A 6 -22.53 38.91 12.68
CA LEU A 6 -21.43 38.22 13.36
C LEU A 6 -21.61 36.70 13.46
N ALA A 7 -22.85 36.20 13.39
CA ALA A 7 -23.12 34.76 13.43
C ALA A 7 -22.81 34.08 12.09
N LEU A 8 -22.93 34.81 10.96
CA LEU A 8 -22.65 34.25 9.62
C LEU A 8 -21.15 34.13 9.33
N SER A 9 -20.30 34.96 9.93
CA SER A 9 -18.84 34.89 9.78
C SER A 9 -18.17 33.74 10.55
N LEU A 10 -18.86 33.12 11.50
CA LEU A 10 -18.31 31.97 12.25
C LEU A 10 -18.51 30.63 11.53
N LEU A 11 -19.42 30.57 10.54
CA LEU A 11 -19.72 29.35 9.79
C LEU A 11 -18.72 29.06 8.65
N THR A 12 -17.86 30.02 8.28
CA THR A 12 -16.81 29.81 7.27
C THR A 12 -15.51 29.24 7.84
N LEU A 13 -15.41 29.04 9.16
CA LEU A 13 -14.23 28.46 9.82
C LEU A 13 -14.31 26.93 9.97
N VAL A 14 -15.42 26.31 9.59
CA VAL A 14 -15.52 24.84 9.49
C VAL A 14 -15.10 24.43 8.07
N SER A 15 -13.84 24.70 7.74
CA SER A 15 -13.22 24.04 6.59
C SER A 15 -13.10 22.55 6.92
N PRO A 16 -13.48 21.63 6.02
CA PRO A 16 -13.29 20.21 6.25
C PRO A 16 -11.79 19.95 6.37
N ALA A 17 -11.34 19.49 7.54
CA ALA A 17 -9.97 19.02 7.78
C ALA A 17 -9.61 17.75 6.96
N PHE A 18 -10.41 17.40 5.95
CA PHE A 18 -10.24 16.25 5.07
C PHE A 18 -9.40 16.56 3.81
N ALA A 19 -8.83 17.76 3.69
CA ALA A 19 -8.03 18.17 2.55
C ALA A 19 -6.52 17.90 2.69
N GLN A 20 -6.06 17.17 3.71
CA GLN A 20 -4.71 16.57 3.67
C GLN A 20 -4.74 15.27 2.87
N GLY A 21 -5.13 15.42 1.60
CA GLY A 21 -4.79 14.50 0.54
C GLY A 21 -3.27 14.55 0.34
N VAL A 22 -2.56 13.73 1.10
CA VAL A 22 -1.40 13.07 0.51
C VAL A 22 -2.02 12.06 -0.45
N THR A 23 -1.75 12.20 -1.74
CA THR A 23 -2.06 11.16 -2.73
C THR A 23 -1.14 9.97 -2.41
N VAL A 24 -1.43 9.29 -1.30
CA VAL A 24 -0.80 8.04 -0.92
C VAL A 24 -1.24 7.05 -1.98
N SER A 25 -0.27 6.41 -2.64
CA SER A 25 -0.61 5.35 -3.58
C SER A 25 -1.45 4.31 -2.84
N PRO A 26 -2.43 3.68 -3.51
CA PRO A 26 -3.27 2.67 -2.87
C PRO A 26 -2.47 1.47 -2.35
N ALA A 27 -1.21 1.31 -2.77
CA ALA A 27 -0.32 0.27 -2.27
C ALA A 27 0.38 0.64 -0.96
N GLU A 28 0.37 1.90 -0.52
CA GLU A 28 0.93 2.28 0.78
C GLU A 28 0.10 1.69 1.92
N GLY A 29 0.78 1.08 2.89
CA GLY A 29 0.13 0.40 4.02
C GLY A 29 0.83 -0.89 4.41
N ASN A 30 0.18 -1.63 5.31
CA ASN A 30 0.63 -2.94 5.77
C ASN A 30 -0.24 -4.03 5.15
N TRP A 31 0.41 -5.09 4.68
CA TRP A 31 -0.21 -6.13 3.89
C TRP A 31 0.24 -7.50 4.37
N GLY A 32 -0.72 -8.39 4.61
CA GLY A 32 -0.47 -9.80 4.85
C GLY A 32 -0.51 -10.57 3.54
N CYS A 33 0.61 -11.15 3.14
CA CYS A 33 0.76 -11.84 1.87
C CYS A 33 0.61 -13.36 1.98
N THR A 34 -0.10 -13.94 1.02
CA THR A 34 -0.28 -15.38 0.81
C THR A 34 0.36 -15.75 -0.53
N ALA A 35 1.06 -16.88 -0.56
CA ALA A 35 1.67 -17.39 -1.79
C ALA A 35 0.61 -18.06 -2.67
N LEU A 36 0.58 -17.70 -3.96
CA LEU A 36 -0.39 -18.26 -4.90
C LEU A 36 -0.09 -19.71 -5.30
N ILE A 37 1.15 -20.17 -5.10
CA ILE A 37 1.57 -21.52 -5.49
C ILE A 37 0.92 -22.60 -4.61
N ASP A 38 0.73 -22.33 -3.32
CA ASP A 38 0.28 -23.30 -2.33
C ASP A 38 -0.78 -22.74 -1.35
N ASN A 39 -1.18 -21.48 -1.50
CA ASN A 39 -2.12 -20.77 -0.62
C ASN A 39 -1.67 -20.68 0.84
N THR A 40 -0.37 -20.73 1.11
CA THR A 40 0.18 -20.59 2.46
C THR A 40 0.60 -19.16 2.78
N LYS A 41 0.75 -18.85 4.08
CA LYS A 41 1.23 -17.55 4.55
C LYS A 41 2.65 -17.30 4.03
N ALA A 42 2.83 -16.27 3.21
CA ALA A 42 4.13 -15.95 2.62
C ALA A 42 4.93 -14.94 3.45
N GLY A 43 4.26 -13.93 4.01
CA GLY A 43 4.93 -12.86 4.75
C GLY A 43 4.07 -11.65 5.06
N LEU A 44 4.71 -10.60 5.56
CA LEU A 44 4.14 -9.27 5.75
C LEU A 44 4.92 -8.28 4.86
N LEU A 45 4.20 -7.43 4.15
CA LEU A 45 4.74 -6.35 3.35
C LEU A 45 4.28 -5.02 3.95
N THR A 46 5.20 -4.11 4.19
CA THR A 46 4.91 -2.71 4.48
C THR A 46 5.44 -1.87 3.33
N VAL A 47 4.60 -1.01 2.76
CA VAL A 47 5.00 -0.04 1.76
C VAL A 47 4.73 1.35 2.31
N PHE A 48 5.74 2.22 2.31
CA PHE A 48 5.65 3.53 2.91
C PHE A 48 6.67 4.50 2.32
N ALA A 49 6.20 5.66 1.87
CA ALA A 49 7.02 6.83 1.53
C ALA A 49 8.19 6.51 0.59
N GLY A 50 7.92 5.76 -0.48
CA GLY A 50 8.93 5.38 -1.48
C GLY A 50 9.88 4.26 -1.06
N SER A 51 9.53 3.53 -0.01
CA SER A 51 10.28 2.37 0.47
C SER A 51 9.36 1.21 0.80
N TYR A 52 9.93 0.02 0.94
CA TYR A 52 9.20 -1.14 1.44
C TYR A 52 10.04 -1.96 2.41
N GLY A 53 9.35 -2.72 3.25
CA GLY A 53 9.90 -3.81 4.04
C GLY A 53 9.08 -5.07 3.84
N TYR A 54 9.75 -6.20 3.60
CA TYR A 54 9.12 -7.51 3.52
C TYR A 54 9.70 -8.44 4.59
N ALA A 55 8.81 -9.07 5.36
CA ALA A 55 9.16 -10.09 6.33
C ALA A 55 8.53 -11.42 5.88
N SER A 56 9.35 -12.31 5.31
CA SER A 56 8.88 -13.65 4.94
C SER A 56 8.49 -14.47 6.18
N ALA A 57 7.49 -15.34 6.02
CA ALA A 57 7.15 -16.35 7.01
C ALA A 57 8.22 -17.45 7.14
N ASN A 58 9.08 -17.61 6.14
CA ASN A 58 10.14 -18.61 6.13
C ASN A 58 11.43 -18.00 6.70
N PHE A 59 11.95 -18.62 7.76
CA PHE A 59 13.20 -18.19 8.38
C PHE A 59 14.37 -18.26 7.39
N GLY A 60 15.19 -17.20 7.34
CA GLY A 60 16.34 -17.11 6.44
C GLY A 60 16.00 -16.90 4.97
N SER A 61 14.73 -16.65 4.62
CA SER A 61 14.32 -16.33 3.24
C SER A 61 15.07 -15.12 2.69
N SER A 62 15.65 -15.26 1.49
CA SER A 62 16.31 -14.17 0.78
C SER A 62 15.36 -13.04 0.36
N ALA A 63 14.04 -13.30 0.35
CA ALA A 63 13.03 -12.29 0.08
C ALA A 63 12.84 -11.31 1.25
N SER A 64 13.23 -11.70 2.49
CA SER A 64 13.10 -10.84 3.66
C SER A 64 14.11 -9.69 3.63
N GLY A 65 13.64 -8.46 3.85
CA GLY A 65 14.48 -7.28 3.91
C GLY A 65 13.74 -6.03 3.50
N THR A 66 14.47 -5.03 3.03
CA THR A 66 13.92 -3.73 2.65
C THR A 66 14.45 -3.31 1.28
N GLY A 67 13.82 -2.29 0.70
CA GLY A 67 14.30 -1.66 -0.52
C GLY A 67 13.53 -0.40 -0.85
N ASN A 68 13.90 0.23 -1.95
CA ASN A 68 13.23 1.38 -2.51
C ASN A 68 12.06 0.95 -3.39
N ALA A 69 11.01 1.75 -3.35
CA ALA A 69 9.79 1.53 -4.10
C ALA A 69 9.34 2.84 -4.77
N GLU A 70 8.78 2.72 -5.96
CA GLU A 70 8.13 3.82 -6.65
C GLU A 70 6.62 3.62 -6.57
N MET A 71 5.92 4.63 -6.06
CA MET A 71 4.48 4.59 -5.87
C MET A 71 3.77 4.97 -7.17
N GLY A 72 2.92 4.09 -7.67
CA GLY A 72 2.05 4.32 -8.83
C GLY A 72 0.62 4.64 -8.40
N SER A 73 -0.18 5.16 -9.34
CA SER A 73 -1.60 5.47 -9.11
C SER A 73 -2.45 4.24 -8.79
N ASP A 74 -2.01 3.06 -9.21
CA ASP A 74 -2.70 1.77 -9.11
C ASP A 74 -1.88 0.72 -8.36
N GLY A 75 -0.72 1.08 -7.78
CA GLY A 75 0.18 0.09 -7.24
C GLY A 75 1.55 0.60 -6.81
N VAL A 76 2.51 -0.30 -6.81
CA VAL A 76 3.90 -0.07 -6.40
C VAL A 76 4.86 -0.80 -7.31
N ARG A 77 6.00 -0.19 -7.63
CA ARG A 77 7.12 -0.82 -8.32
C ARG A 77 8.31 -0.93 -7.37
N PHE A 78 8.87 -2.12 -7.21
CA PHE A 78 10.06 -2.34 -6.39
C PHE A 78 11.31 -2.06 -7.23
N LEU A 79 12.08 -1.04 -6.86
CA LEU A 79 13.24 -0.59 -7.63
C LEU A 79 14.48 -1.43 -7.31
N ASP A 80 14.63 -1.82 -6.05
CA ASP A 80 15.76 -2.60 -5.55
C ASP A 80 15.39 -3.42 -4.30
N GLY A 81 16.41 -3.95 -3.62
CA GLY A 81 16.26 -4.73 -2.39
C GLY A 81 15.86 -6.18 -2.64
N ASN A 82 15.41 -6.83 -1.58
CA ASN A 82 15.22 -8.27 -1.55
C ASN A 82 14.10 -8.78 -2.47
N LEU A 83 12.96 -8.09 -2.54
CA LEU A 83 11.85 -8.49 -3.43
C LEU A 83 12.27 -8.40 -4.91
N ALA A 84 12.91 -7.29 -5.30
CA ALA A 84 13.42 -7.12 -6.66
C ALA A 84 14.50 -8.18 -6.99
N SER A 85 15.38 -8.50 -6.04
CA SER A 85 16.44 -9.50 -6.20
C SER A 85 15.92 -10.93 -6.37
N VAL A 86 14.77 -11.27 -5.76
CA VAL A 86 14.09 -12.57 -5.99
C VAL A 86 13.12 -12.52 -7.16
N GLY A 87 13.12 -11.45 -7.94
CA GLY A 87 12.36 -11.31 -9.18
C GLY A 87 10.93 -10.78 -9.01
N ILE A 88 10.54 -10.29 -7.83
CA ILE A 88 9.24 -9.63 -7.61
C ILE A 88 9.42 -8.14 -7.90
N GLY A 89 8.89 -7.68 -9.04
CA GLY A 89 9.19 -6.34 -9.56
C GLY A 89 8.12 -5.28 -9.28
N TYR A 90 6.86 -5.68 -9.14
CA TYR A 90 5.77 -4.73 -8.92
C TYR A 90 4.56 -5.38 -8.25
N GLY A 91 3.64 -4.55 -7.77
CA GLY A 91 2.34 -4.95 -7.28
C GLY A 91 1.24 -3.99 -7.73
N LEU A 92 0.06 -4.54 -8.00
CA LEU A 92 -1.12 -3.79 -8.40
C LEU A 92 -2.23 -3.96 -7.38
N VAL A 93 -2.89 -2.86 -7.05
CA VAL A 93 -4.04 -2.83 -6.15
C VAL A 93 -5.31 -2.96 -6.96
N THR A 94 -6.11 -3.96 -6.62
CA THR A 94 -7.49 -4.07 -7.08
C THR A 94 -8.42 -3.66 -5.95
N PHE A 95 -9.26 -2.67 -6.22
CA PHE A 95 -10.22 -2.15 -5.25
C PHE A 95 -11.47 -3.02 -5.21
N ALA A 96 -11.90 -3.38 -3.99
CA ALA A 96 -13.17 -4.07 -3.78
C ALA A 96 -14.21 -3.07 -3.26
N ALA A 97 -15.40 -3.03 -3.86
CA ALA A 97 -16.47 -2.09 -3.49
C ALA A 97 -16.92 -2.20 -2.02
N GLU A 98 -16.63 -3.34 -1.38
CA GLU A 98 -17.08 -3.70 -0.02
C GLU A 98 -16.01 -3.43 1.05
N GLY A 99 -14.83 -2.90 0.69
CA GLY A 99 -13.70 -2.75 1.59
C GLY A 99 -12.94 -4.08 1.71
N GLY A 100 -11.89 -4.23 0.91
CA GLY A 100 -11.17 -5.49 0.82
C GLY A 100 -10.11 -5.46 -0.26
N ASP A 101 -9.43 -4.32 -0.38
CA ASP A 101 -8.46 -4.07 -1.43
C ASP A 101 -7.40 -5.17 -1.43
N VAL A 102 -6.99 -5.57 -2.63
CA VAL A 102 -6.04 -6.65 -2.81
C VAL A 102 -4.83 -6.12 -3.55
N LEU A 103 -3.67 -6.21 -2.90
CA LEU A 103 -2.39 -5.96 -3.54
C LEU A 103 -1.84 -7.29 -4.08
N THR A 104 -1.80 -7.44 -5.41
CA THR A 104 -1.22 -8.63 -6.05
C THR A 104 0.19 -8.31 -6.49
N LEU A 105 1.18 -9.12 -6.10
CA LEU A 105 2.58 -8.96 -6.49
C LEU A 105 2.96 -9.89 -7.62
N TYR A 106 3.80 -9.41 -8.53
CA TYR A 106 4.14 -10.07 -9.78
C TYR A 106 5.65 -10.23 -9.94
N ASN A 107 6.01 -11.38 -10.53
CA ASN A 107 7.29 -11.53 -11.22
C ASN A 107 7.07 -11.32 -12.74
N PRO A 108 8.12 -11.39 -13.60
CA PRO A 108 7.95 -11.18 -15.05
C PRO A 108 6.99 -12.16 -15.75
N GLU A 109 6.68 -13.30 -15.12
CA GLU A 109 5.88 -14.36 -15.73
C GLU A 109 4.42 -14.35 -15.26
N LYS A 110 4.17 -14.06 -13.97
CA LYS A 110 2.85 -14.21 -13.35
C LYS A 110 2.73 -13.53 -11.98
N ALA A 111 1.49 -13.51 -11.48
CA ALA A 111 1.21 -13.20 -10.08
C ALA A 111 1.80 -14.29 -9.17
N VAL A 112 2.47 -13.87 -8.10
CA VAL A 112 3.15 -14.78 -7.16
C VAL A 112 2.60 -14.68 -5.74
N LEU A 113 2.24 -13.47 -5.29
CA LEU A 113 1.69 -13.22 -3.97
C LEU A 113 0.39 -12.43 -4.08
N VAL A 114 -0.57 -12.76 -3.23
CA VAL A 114 -1.78 -11.96 -3.01
C VAL A 114 -1.76 -11.45 -1.58
N CYS A 115 -1.84 -10.14 -1.41
CA CYS A 115 -1.73 -9.48 -0.13
C CYS A 115 -2.98 -8.71 0.23
N LYS A 116 -3.41 -8.81 1.50
CA LYS A 116 -4.59 -8.14 2.05
C LYS A 116 -4.20 -7.17 3.16
N PRO A 117 -4.95 -6.07 3.38
CA PRO A 117 -4.66 -5.09 4.41
C PRO A 117 -4.51 -5.71 5.81
N ARG A 118 -3.60 -5.14 6.62
CA ARG A 118 -3.31 -5.52 8.01
C ARG A 118 -3.27 -4.33 8.95
#